data_AF-A0A2H3JRZ2-F1
#
_entry.id   AF-A0A2H3JRZ2-F1
#
_cell.length_a   1.000
_cell.length_b   1.000
_cell.length_c   1.000
_cell.angle_alpha   90.00
_cell.angle_beta   90.00
_cell.angle_gamma   90.00
#
_symmetry.space_group_name_H-M   'P 1'
#
loop_
_entity.id
_entity.type
_entity.pdbx_description
1 polymer ?
#
loop_
_entity_poly.entity_id
_entity_poly.type
_entity_poly.pdbx_seq_one_letter_code
_entity_poly.pdbx_strand_id
1 'polypeptide(L)'
;MNFSPSRLGFTTMTERTLDMLHNAGDSLEYLWVDLSEPIFPPMAPALARNTRLASVDIVQFTPRTIAAWRVLSVLSNIGATNTSMQQLGLSVICSLAMLVDASTWREVDSRLARLARSLPALVVTLYFHRCFYSHDDKHDKITELVDNFTLFHEARGRLAVCWSATPEQYAKAVDLKLVCQPDVDPGLLGLL
;
A
#
# COMPACT_ATOMS: atom_id res chain seq x y z
N MET A 1 -15.84 16.25 -10.11
CA MET A 1 -14.66 15.75 -9.37
C MET A 1 -14.18 16.87 -8.47
N ASN A 2 -14.26 16.69 -7.15
CA ASN A 2 -13.63 17.63 -6.21
C ASN A 2 -12.15 17.25 -6.15
N PHE A 3 -11.34 18.02 -6.87
CA PHE A 3 -9.89 17.87 -6.84
C PHE A 3 -9.39 18.39 -5.49
N SER A 4 -8.93 17.48 -4.63
CA SER A 4 -8.14 17.84 -3.47
C SER A 4 -6.68 17.54 -3.79
N PRO A 5 -5.81 18.55 -3.92
CA PRO A 5 -4.40 18.32 -4.20
C PRO A 5 -3.70 17.55 -3.07
N SER A 6 -4.26 17.54 -1.85
CA SER A 6 -3.71 16.76 -0.74
C SER A 6 -4.10 15.29 -0.73
N ARG A 7 -5.16 14.92 -1.47
CA ARG A 7 -5.64 13.54 -1.54
C ARG A 7 -5.98 13.16 -2.97
N LEU A 8 -5.11 12.36 -3.58
CA LEU A 8 -5.30 11.89 -4.96
C LEU A 8 -5.59 10.41 -4.98
N GLY A 9 -6.45 10.01 -5.92
CA GLY A 9 -6.90 8.64 -6.06
C GLY A 9 -7.20 8.28 -7.51
N PHE A 10 -6.67 7.15 -7.97
CA PHE A 10 -6.76 6.75 -9.37
C PHE A 10 -7.09 5.27 -9.56
N THR A 11 -8.13 4.98 -10.33
CA THR A 11 -8.46 3.63 -10.83
C THR A 11 -7.62 3.22 -12.03
N THR A 12 -7.05 4.20 -12.73
CA THR A 12 -6.23 4.01 -13.93
C THR A 12 -5.21 5.12 -13.99
N MET A 13 -3.95 4.78 -14.20
CA MET A 13 -2.88 5.76 -14.36
C MET A 13 -2.75 6.15 -15.84
N THR A 14 -3.38 7.26 -16.20
CA THR A 14 -3.28 7.90 -17.53
C THR A 14 -2.23 9.01 -17.52
N GLU A 15 -1.88 9.58 -18.68
CA GLU A 15 -1.03 10.79 -18.72
C GLU A 15 -1.65 11.95 -17.92
N ARG A 16 -2.98 12.15 -18.04
CA ARG A 16 -3.72 13.13 -17.23
C ARG A 16 -3.60 12.87 -15.73
N THR A 17 -3.58 11.60 -15.33
CA THR A 17 -3.37 11.21 -13.93
C THR A 17 -1.97 11.61 -13.45
N LEU A 18 -0.96 11.43 -14.30
CA LEU A 18 0.41 11.84 -14.00
C LEU A 18 0.52 13.37 -13.88
N ASP A 19 -0.17 14.13 -14.74
CA ASP A 19 -0.23 15.60 -14.64
C ASP A 19 -0.86 16.04 -13.32
N MET A 20 -1.92 15.36 -12.87
CA MET A 20 -2.54 15.63 -11.57
C MET A 20 -1.57 15.36 -10.41
N LEU A 21 -0.80 14.27 -10.47
CA LEU A 21 0.23 13.93 -9.49
C LEU A 21 1.34 14.99 -9.46
N HIS A 22 1.80 15.46 -10.63
CA HIS A 22 2.78 16.53 -10.74
C HIS A 22 2.25 17.87 -10.23
N ASN A 23 1.00 18.21 -10.57
CA ASN A 23 0.36 19.46 -10.16
C ASN A 23 0.09 19.51 -8.66
N ALA A 24 -0.19 18.38 -8.02
CA ALA A 24 -0.33 18.32 -6.58
C ALA A 24 0.99 18.60 -5.86
N GLY A 25 2.13 18.22 -6.46
CA GLY A 25 3.47 18.56 -5.97
C GLY A 25 3.63 18.20 -4.48
N ASP A 26 4.16 19.13 -3.69
CA ASP A 26 4.31 18.99 -2.23
C ASP A 26 2.99 19.10 -1.45
N SER A 27 1.86 19.40 -2.10
CA SER A 27 0.58 19.44 -1.39
C SER A 27 0.01 18.04 -1.14
N LEU A 28 0.45 17.04 -1.90
CA LEU A 28 -0.07 15.67 -1.83
C LEU A 28 0.40 14.96 -0.55
N GLU A 29 -0.56 14.56 0.28
CA GLU A 29 -0.35 13.88 1.56
C GLU A 29 -0.79 12.41 1.49
N TYR A 30 -1.81 12.11 0.69
CA TYR A 30 -2.37 10.77 0.53
C TYR A 30 -2.55 10.41 -0.95
N LEU A 31 -1.98 9.28 -1.35
CA LEU A 31 -2.11 8.73 -2.69
C LEU A 31 -2.75 7.35 -2.67
N TRP A 32 -3.84 7.19 -3.41
CA TRP A 32 -4.48 5.91 -3.66
C TRP A 32 -4.30 5.49 -5.12
N VAL A 33 -3.88 4.24 -5.35
CA VAL A 33 -3.62 3.69 -6.69
C VAL A 33 -4.26 2.32 -6.82
N ASP A 34 -5.20 2.17 -7.75
CA ASP A 34 -5.72 0.86 -8.18
C ASP A 34 -4.85 0.29 -9.31
N LEU A 35 -4.46 -0.98 -9.18
CA LEU A 35 -3.68 -1.70 -10.19
C LEU A 35 -4.55 -2.55 -11.13
N SER A 36 -5.87 -2.38 -11.14
CA SER A 36 -6.79 -3.12 -12.01
C SER A 36 -6.45 -3.00 -13.50
N GLU A 37 -5.87 -1.85 -13.89
CA GLU A 37 -5.47 -1.56 -15.27
C GLU A 37 -3.93 -1.50 -15.40
N PRO A 38 -3.34 -2.06 -16.48
CA PRO A 38 -1.89 -2.29 -16.56
C PRO A 38 -1.04 -1.06 -16.94
N ILE A 39 -1.66 0.10 -17.14
CA ILE A 39 -0.97 1.31 -17.60
C ILE A 39 -0.33 1.98 -16.39
N PHE A 40 1.00 2.04 -16.35
CA PHE A 40 1.76 2.69 -15.27
C PHE A 40 2.86 3.59 -15.85
N PRO A 41 2.65 4.92 -15.91
CA PRO A 41 3.68 5.89 -16.22
C PRO A 41 4.67 6.03 -15.05
N PRO A 42 5.85 6.61 -15.27
CA PRO A 42 6.89 6.73 -14.26
C PRO A 42 6.49 7.72 -13.14
N MET A 43 5.97 7.19 -12.02
CA MET A 43 5.62 7.98 -10.82
C MET A 43 6.82 8.40 -9.97
N ALA A 44 7.97 7.73 -10.14
CA ALA A 44 9.14 7.93 -9.28
C ALA A 44 9.54 9.40 -9.10
N PRO A 45 9.61 10.24 -10.15
CA PRO A 45 10.01 11.63 -9.98
C PRO A 45 9.03 12.46 -9.14
N ALA A 46 7.73 12.19 -9.27
CA ALA A 46 6.70 12.91 -8.54
C ALA A 46 6.67 12.53 -7.06
N LEU A 47 6.80 11.24 -6.75
CA LEU A 47 6.78 10.74 -5.36
C LEU A 47 8.08 11.06 -4.61
N ALA A 48 9.24 10.96 -5.29
CA ALA A 48 10.54 11.23 -4.69
C ALA A 48 10.70 12.67 -4.20
N ARG A 49 10.14 13.64 -4.94
CA ARG A 49 10.26 15.07 -4.61
C ARG A 49 9.24 15.56 -3.60
N ASN A 50 8.19 14.78 -3.36
CA ASN A 50 7.13 15.17 -2.46
C ASN A 50 7.57 14.91 -1.01
N THR A 51 7.62 15.97 -0.20
CA THR A 51 8.04 15.91 1.22
C THR A 51 6.89 15.83 2.22
N ARG A 52 5.63 15.82 1.74
CA ARG A 52 4.42 15.75 2.58
C ARG A 52 3.62 14.46 2.39
N LEU A 53 3.95 13.65 1.40
CA LEU A 53 3.30 12.38 1.15
C LEU A 53 3.53 11.50 2.37
N ALA A 54 2.46 11.31 3.13
CA ALA A 54 2.42 10.60 4.39
C ALA A 54 1.90 9.17 4.20
N SER A 55 1.02 8.95 3.23
CA SER A 55 0.34 7.66 3.07
C SER A 55 0.12 7.29 1.61
N VAL A 56 0.42 6.04 1.28
CA VAL A 56 0.16 5.43 -0.04
C VAL A 56 -0.66 4.16 0.16
N ASP A 57 -1.78 4.05 -0.56
CA ASP A 57 -2.60 2.85 -0.61
C ASP A 57 -2.62 2.27 -2.04
N ILE A 58 -2.16 1.03 -2.17
CA ILE A 58 -2.19 0.27 -3.42
C ILE A 58 -3.31 -0.75 -3.34
N VAL A 59 -4.23 -0.70 -4.30
CA VAL A 59 -5.39 -1.60 -4.39
C VAL A 59 -5.26 -2.53 -5.60
N GLN A 60 -5.83 -3.73 -5.48
CA GLN A 60 -5.64 -4.84 -6.42
C GLN A 60 -4.16 -5.22 -6.61
N PHE A 61 -3.38 -5.11 -5.55
CA PHE A 61 -1.98 -5.51 -5.54
C PHE A 61 -1.87 -7.03 -5.80
N THR A 62 -1.44 -7.37 -7.01
CA THR A 62 -1.17 -8.75 -7.40
C THR A 62 0.31 -8.87 -7.72
N PRO A 63 1.12 -9.54 -6.90
CA PRO A 63 2.58 -9.55 -7.05
C PRO A 63 3.07 -10.29 -8.30
N ARG A 64 2.18 -10.86 -9.12
CA ARG A 64 2.50 -11.40 -10.45
C ARG A 64 2.39 -10.37 -11.58
N THR A 65 1.82 -9.18 -11.34
CA THR A 65 1.63 -8.18 -12.39
C THR A 65 2.84 -7.26 -12.51
N ILE A 66 3.14 -6.83 -13.75
CA ILE A 66 4.21 -5.86 -14.01
C ILE A 66 3.93 -4.54 -13.27
N ALA A 67 2.66 -4.13 -13.16
CA ALA A 67 2.24 -2.95 -12.43
C ALA A 67 2.67 -2.99 -10.96
N ALA A 68 2.39 -4.10 -10.25
CA ALA A 68 2.77 -4.29 -8.86
C ALA A 68 4.28 -4.15 -8.64
N TRP A 69 5.08 -4.77 -9.52
CA TRP A 69 6.54 -4.67 -9.46
C TRP A 69 7.07 -3.28 -9.74
N ARG A 70 6.48 -2.58 -10.72
CA ARG A 70 6.85 -1.19 -11.02
C ARG A 70 6.62 -0.30 -9.82
N VAL A 71 5.44 -0.37 -9.21
CA VAL A 71 5.11 0.47 -8.04
C VAL A 71 6.01 0.13 -6.85
N LEU A 72 6.20 -1.15 -6.52
CA LEU A 72 7.12 -1.53 -5.45
C LEU A 72 8.56 -1.11 -5.72
N SER A 73 9.01 -1.18 -6.97
CA SER A 73 10.34 -0.71 -7.34
C SER A 73 10.49 0.79 -7.09
N VAL A 74 9.49 1.58 -7.47
CA VAL A 74 9.47 3.02 -7.17
C VAL A 74 9.51 3.24 -5.65
N LEU A 75 8.55 2.68 -4.92
CA LEU A 75 8.43 2.87 -3.47
C LEU A 75 9.70 2.42 -2.73
N SER A 76 10.29 1.27 -3.08
CA SER A 76 11.51 0.77 -2.41
C SER A 76 12.72 1.71 -2.50
N ASN A 77 12.69 2.69 -3.39
CA ASN A 77 13.75 3.68 -3.58
C ASN A 77 13.36 5.10 -3.16
N ILE A 78 12.08 5.39 -2.83
CA ILE A 78 11.69 6.77 -2.48
C ILE A 78 12.25 7.20 -1.13
N GLY A 79 12.57 6.27 -0.22
CA GLY A 79 13.06 6.60 1.12
C GLY A 79 14.40 7.36 1.13
N ALA A 80 15.14 7.40 0.02
CA ALA A 80 16.31 8.26 -0.12
C ALA A 80 15.96 9.76 -0.29
N THR A 81 14.71 10.08 -0.59
CA THR A 81 14.26 11.41 -1.05
C THR A 81 12.99 11.89 -0.36
N ASN A 82 12.05 10.99 -0.08
CA ASN A 82 10.87 11.21 0.73
C ASN A 82 11.12 10.52 2.08
N THR A 83 11.10 11.29 3.17
CA THR A 83 11.24 10.79 4.54
C THR A 83 9.96 10.94 5.37
N SER A 84 8.92 11.54 4.78
CA SER A 84 7.65 11.84 5.43
C SER A 84 6.67 10.68 5.41
N MET A 85 6.85 9.72 4.50
CA MET A 85 5.90 8.63 4.35
C MET A 85 5.92 7.73 5.59
N GLN A 86 4.74 7.62 6.20
CA GLN A 86 4.48 6.90 7.43
C GLN A 86 3.58 5.69 7.21
N GLN A 87 2.87 5.60 6.08
CA GLN A 87 1.93 4.51 5.84
C GLN A 87 2.03 3.97 4.41
N LEU A 88 2.04 2.64 4.31
CA LEU A 88 1.89 1.92 3.05
C LEU A 88 0.87 0.80 3.23
N GLY A 89 -0.24 0.87 2.52
CA GLY A 89 -1.21 -0.22 2.45
C GLY A 89 -1.12 -0.97 1.12
N LEU A 90 -1.09 -2.30 1.17
CA LEU A 90 -1.17 -3.17 0.00
C LEU A 90 -2.42 -4.03 0.09
N SER A 91 -3.37 -3.86 -0.82
CA SER A 91 -4.61 -4.63 -0.85
C SER A 91 -4.55 -5.69 -1.93
N VAL A 92 -4.35 -6.93 -1.49
CA VAL A 92 -4.31 -8.15 -2.29
C VAL A 92 -5.74 -8.64 -2.49
N ILE A 93 -6.29 -8.34 -3.67
CA ILE A 93 -7.66 -8.68 -4.05
C ILE A 93 -7.61 -9.68 -5.21
N CYS A 94 -7.30 -10.95 -4.91
CA CYS A 94 -7.26 -11.99 -5.93
C CYS A 94 -7.45 -13.39 -5.33
N SER A 95 -7.55 -14.41 -6.19
CA SER A 95 -7.64 -15.80 -5.76
C SER A 95 -6.34 -16.26 -5.11
N LEU A 96 -6.42 -16.89 -3.93
CA LEU A 96 -5.30 -17.51 -3.23
C LEU A 96 -4.44 -18.42 -4.12
N ALA A 97 -5.06 -19.09 -5.11
CA ALA A 97 -4.34 -19.96 -6.05
C ALA A 97 -3.24 -19.21 -6.82
N MET A 98 -3.41 -17.90 -7.03
CA MET A 98 -2.47 -17.03 -7.71
C MET A 98 -1.38 -16.48 -6.77
N LEU A 99 -1.49 -16.72 -5.46
CA LEU A 99 -0.65 -16.13 -4.42
C LEU A 99 0.37 -17.11 -3.82
N VAL A 100 0.32 -18.41 -4.13
CA VAL A 100 1.13 -19.45 -3.45
C VAL A 100 2.58 -19.56 -3.97
N ASP A 101 3.09 -18.57 -4.69
CA ASP A 101 4.48 -18.58 -5.13
C ASP A 101 5.37 -17.87 -4.10
N ALA A 102 6.07 -18.66 -3.28
CA ALA A 102 6.97 -18.16 -2.26
C ALA A 102 8.11 -17.30 -2.81
N SER A 103 8.58 -17.56 -4.04
CA SER A 103 9.67 -16.78 -4.64
C SER A 103 9.25 -15.34 -4.94
N THR A 104 8.06 -15.17 -5.51
CA THR A 104 7.43 -13.88 -5.78
C THR A 104 7.29 -13.08 -4.48
N TRP A 105 6.77 -13.69 -3.42
CA TRP A 105 6.56 -12.98 -2.15
C TRP A 105 7.84 -12.65 -1.39
N ARG A 106 8.88 -13.50 -1.46
CA ARG A 106 10.19 -13.14 -0.89
C ARG A 106 10.76 -11.88 -1.53
N GLU A 107 10.54 -11.67 -2.82
CA GLU A 107 10.96 -10.44 -3.47
C GLU A 107 10.10 -9.23 -3.04
N VAL A 108 8.79 -9.42 -2.84
CA VAL A 108 7.92 -8.39 -2.23
C VAL A 108 8.45 -8.02 -0.84
N ASP A 109 8.70 -9.01 0.02
CA ASP A 109 9.27 -8.85 1.35
C ASP A 109 10.59 -8.07 1.31
N SER A 110 11.54 -8.47 0.47
CA SER A 110 12.83 -7.79 0.32
C SER A 110 12.71 -6.31 -0.08
N ARG A 111 11.78 -5.97 -0.97
CA ARG A 111 11.52 -4.59 -1.39
C ARG A 111 10.87 -3.77 -0.29
N LEU A 112 9.91 -4.34 0.44
CA LEU A 112 9.26 -3.70 1.58
C LEU A 112 10.24 -3.52 2.75
N ALA A 113 11.07 -4.51 3.04
CA ALA A 113 12.11 -4.45 4.07
C ALA A 113 13.12 -3.34 3.76
N ARG A 114 13.53 -3.20 2.49
CA ARG A 114 14.38 -2.08 2.05
C ARG A 114 13.72 -0.73 2.32
N LEU A 115 12.43 -0.61 2.04
CA LEU A 115 11.66 0.61 2.28
C LEU A 115 11.50 0.91 3.78
N ALA A 116 11.18 -0.09 4.60
CA ALA A 116 11.04 0.09 6.04
C ALA A 116 12.35 0.50 6.73
N ARG A 117 13.50 0.07 6.19
CA ARG A 117 14.82 0.53 6.65
C ARG A 117 15.09 2.00 6.32
N SER A 118 14.66 2.48 5.15
CA SER A 118 14.81 3.89 4.77
C SER A 118 13.76 4.79 5.42
N LEU A 119 12.64 4.24 5.88
CA LEU A 119 11.56 4.95 6.57
C LEU A 119 11.25 4.34 7.95
N PRO A 120 11.99 4.74 9.00
CA PRO A 120 11.85 4.18 10.35
C PRO A 120 10.49 4.39 11.03
N ALA A 121 9.63 5.28 10.50
CA ALA A 121 8.27 5.51 10.99
C ALA A 121 7.19 4.78 10.15
N LEU A 122 7.57 4.14 9.03
CA LEU A 122 6.63 3.47 8.13
C LEU A 122 5.88 2.31 8.78
N VAL A 123 4.55 2.36 8.74
CA VAL A 123 3.66 1.23 9.01
C VAL A 123 3.26 0.63 7.68
N VAL A 124 3.54 -0.66 7.51
CA VAL A 124 3.11 -1.43 6.33
C VAL A 124 1.91 -2.25 6.71
N THR A 125 0.84 -2.19 5.93
CA THR A 125 -0.32 -3.04 6.16
C THR A 125 -0.70 -3.84 4.92
N LEU A 126 -0.70 -5.16 5.07
CA LEU A 126 -1.12 -6.10 4.03
C LEU A 126 -2.59 -6.47 4.24
N TYR A 127 -3.43 -6.21 3.25
CA TYR A 127 -4.86 -6.56 3.28
C TYR A 127 -5.13 -7.68 2.31
N PHE A 128 -5.67 -8.78 2.80
CA PHE A 128 -6.10 -9.90 2.01
C PHE A 128 -7.64 -9.89 1.94
N HIS A 129 -8.18 -9.67 0.75
CA HIS A 129 -9.63 -9.67 0.48
C HIS A 129 -9.99 -10.82 -0.47
N ARG A 130 -11.13 -11.49 -0.21
CA ARG A 130 -11.58 -12.70 -0.94
C ARG A 130 -10.62 -13.89 -0.91
N CYS A 131 -9.64 -13.85 0.01
CA CYS A 131 -8.68 -14.92 0.23
C CYS A 131 -9.25 -16.08 1.06
N PHE A 132 -10.57 -16.17 1.26
CA PHE A 132 -11.21 -17.17 2.14
C PHE A 132 -12.02 -18.24 1.40
N TYR A 133 -12.22 -18.08 0.08
CA TYR A 133 -13.13 -18.93 -0.68
C TYR A 133 -12.48 -20.15 -1.33
N SER A 134 -11.20 -20.44 -1.04
CA SER A 134 -10.54 -21.65 -1.55
C SER A 134 -9.83 -22.39 -0.42
N HIS A 135 -10.20 -23.65 -0.22
CA HIS A 135 -9.58 -24.71 0.61
C HIS A 135 -8.51 -24.28 1.63
N ASP A 136 -8.78 -24.60 2.90
CA ASP A 136 -8.01 -24.25 4.12
C ASP A 136 -6.47 -24.26 3.96
N ASP A 137 -5.89 -25.24 3.24
CA ASP A 137 -4.45 -25.36 2.98
C ASP A 137 -3.77 -24.09 2.41
N LYS A 138 -4.50 -23.23 1.70
CA LYS A 138 -3.92 -22.03 1.07
C LYS A 138 -3.89 -20.82 2.01
N HIS A 139 -4.80 -20.73 2.97
CA HIS A 139 -4.77 -19.68 3.98
C HIS A 139 -3.56 -19.86 4.90
N ASP A 140 -3.32 -21.10 5.33
CA ASP A 140 -2.19 -21.43 6.20
C ASP A 140 -0.85 -21.19 5.49
N LYS A 141 -0.75 -21.49 4.19
CA LYS A 141 0.44 -21.19 3.39
C LYS A 141 0.74 -19.70 3.25
N ILE A 142 -0.28 -18.85 3.11
CA ILE A 142 -0.05 -17.40 3.08
C ILE A 142 0.32 -16.90 4.47
N THR A 143 -0.33 -17.41 5.52
CA THR A 143 0.00 -17.05 6.90
C THR A 143 1.45 -17.41 7.21
N GLU A 144 1.87 -18.65 6.94
CA GLU A 144 3.25 -19.10 7.08
C GLU A 144 4.22 -18.22 6.28
N LEU A 145 3.85 -17.87 5.05
CA LEU A 145 4.68 -17.03 4.20
C LEU A 145 4.83 -15.61 4.75
N VAL A 146 3.77 -15.00 5.28
CA VAL A 146 3.79 -13.66 5.87
C VAL A 146 4.50 -13.65 7.23
N ASP A 147 4.34 -14.70 8.04
CA ASP A 147 5.03 -14.87 9.32
C ASP A 147 6.56 -14.95 9.14
N ASN A 148 7.01 -15.46 7.99
CA ASN A 148 8.42 -15.53 7.63
C ASN A 148 8.97 -14.27 6.94
N PHE A 149 8.21 -13.17 6.87
CA PHE A 149 8.71 -11.93 6.26
C PHE A 149 9.79 -11.29 7.11
N THR A 150 10.94 -11.04 6.48
CA THR A 150 12.04 -10.24 7.04
C THR A 150 11.57 -8.84 7.40
N LEU A 151 10.56 -8.32 6.67
CA LEU A 151 9.88 -7.07 6.95
C LEU A 151 9.37 -6.99 8.39
N PHE A 152 8.92 -8.07 9.02
CA PHE A 152 8.46 -8.03 10.41
C PHE A 152 9.54 -7.51 11.36
N HIS A 153 10.78 -7.99 11.18
CA HIS A 153 11.94 -7.56 11.95
C HIS A 153 12.37 -6.13 11.60
N GLU A 154 12.43 -5.80 10.31
CA GLU A 154 12.88 -4.48 9.84
C GLU A 154 11.87 -3.37 10.15
N ALA A 155 10.58 -3.69 10.08
CA ALA A 155 9.50 -2.83 10.51
C ALA A 155 9.32 -2.82 12.04
N ARG A 156 10.08 -3.61 12.83
CA ARG A 156 9.99 -3.65 14.30
C ARG A 156 8.55 -3.81 14.82
N GLY A 157 7.77 -4.69 14.21
CA GLY A 157 6.34 -4.86 14.57
C GLY A 157 5.39 -3.82 13.99
N ARG A 158 5.84 -2.94 13.09
CA ARG A 158 4.98 -2.01 12.30
C ARG A 158 4.43 -2.66 11.02
N LEU A 159 4.36 -3.99 10.99
CA LEU A 159 3.67 -4.74 9.95
C LEU A 159 2.32 -5.17 10.51
N ALA A 160 1.24 -4.70 9.90
CA ALA A 160 -0.10 -5.18 10.18
C ALA A 160 -0.58 -6.09 9.04
N VAL A 161 -1.27 -7.16 9.38
CA VAL A 161 -1.86 -8.09 8.42
C VAL A 161 -3.34 -8.15 8.71
N CYS A 162 -4.14 -7.80 7.70
CA CYS A 162 -5.58 -7.71 7.81
C CYS A 162 -6.24 -8.65 6.81
N TRP A 163 -7.28 -9.31 7.30
CA TRP A 163 -8.01 -10.30 6.55
C TRP A 163 -9.48 -9.88 6.47
N SER A 164 -10.05 -9.93 5.27
CA SER A 164 -11.46 -9.60 5.06
C SER A 164 -12.16 -10.68 4.22
N ALA A 165 -13.23 -11.23 4.79
CA ALA A 165 -14.08 -12.20 4.11
C ALA A 165 -15.16 -11.50 3.26
N THR A 166 -15.61 -10.33 3.69
CA THR A 166 -16.70 -9.57 3.05
C THR A 166 -16.23 -8.18 2.56
N PRO A 167 -16.86 -7.62 1.51
CA PRO A 167 -16.59 -6.25 1.06
C PRO A 167 -16.79 -5.21 2.16
N GLU A 168 -17.73 -5.43 3.07
CA GLU A 168 -18.03 -4.52 4.19
C GLU A 168 -16.93 -4.54 5.25
N GLN A 169 -16.35 -5.72 5.54
CA GLN A 169 -15.16 -5.82 6.38
C GLN A 169 -13.96 -5.14 5.74
N TYR A 170 -13.80 -5.28 4.43
CA TYR A 170 -12.75 -4.60 3.69
C TYR A 170 -12.92 -3.07 3.74
N ALA A 171 -14.14 -2.57 3.48
CA ALA A 171 -14.46 -1.15 3.55
C ALA A 171 -14.16 -0.58 4.95
N LYS A 172 -14.59 -1.26 6.02
CA LYS A 172 -14.28 -0.86 7.40
C LYS A 172 -12.78 -0.86 7.70
N ALA A 173 -12.04 -1.85 7.19
CA ALA A 173 -10.61 -1.95 7.41
C ALA A 173 -9.83 -0.86 6.66
N VAL A 174 -10.31 -0.47 5.47
CA VAL A 174 -9.79 0.69 4.71
C VAL A 174 -10.13 2.01 5.40
N ASP A 175 -11.37 2.17 5.90
CA ASP A 175 -11.79 3.36 6.64
C ASP A 175 -10.98 3.54 7.94
N LEU A 176 -10.64 2.45 8.64
CA LEU A 176 -9.75 2.50 9.81
C LEU A 176 -8.35 3.04 9.48
N LYS A 177 -7.84 2.85 8.26
CA LYS A 177 -6.56 3.48 7.84
C LYS A 177 -6.66 4.99 7.78
N LEU A 178 -7.81 5.50 7.33
CA LEU A 178 -8.07 6.93 7.24
C LEU A 178 -8.17 7.56 8.63
N VAL A 179 -8.48 6.77 9.67
CA VAL A 179 -8.51 7.18 11.08
C VAL A 179 -7.14 7.06 11.74
N CYS A 180 -6.33 6.06 11.37
CA CYS A 180 -4.98 5.85 11.90
C CYS A 180 -3.93 6.86 11.38
N GLN A 181 -4.32 8.07 10.95
CA GLN A 181 -3.36 9.13 10.66
C GLN A 181 -2.62 9.49 11.96
N PRO A 182 -1.28 9.53 11.98
CA PRO A 182 -0.51 9.70 13.22
C PRO A 182 -0.62 11.10 13.88
N ASP A 183 -1.54 11.95 13.42
CA ASP A 183 -1.86 13.24 14.04
C ASP A 183 -3.33 13.40 14.46
N VAL A 184 -4.16 12.35 14.39
CA VAL A 184 -5.53 12.43 14.94
C VAL A 184 -5.49 12.02 16.41
N ASP A 185 -5.35 13.03 17.27
CA ASP A 185 -5.68 12.94 18.68
C ASP A 185 -7.05 12.25 18.82
N PRO A 186 -7.15 11.10 19.53
CA PRO A 186 -8.41 10.40 19.76
C PRO A 186 -9.49 11.28 20.39
N GLY A 187 -9.12 12.45 20.96
CA GLY A 187 -10.02 13.44 21.53
C GLY A 187 -10.93 14.19 20.55
N LEU A 188 -10.76 14.05 19.22
CA LEU A 188 -11.59 14.75 18.22
C LEU A 188 -12.73 13.91 17.61
N LEU A 189 -12.89 12.64 18.00
CA LEU A 189 -14.04 11.81 17.60
C LEU A 189 -15.23 11.89 18.57
N GLY A 190 -15.17 12.79 19.55
CA GLY A 190 -16.27 13.08 20.46
C GLY A 190 -16.64 14.55 20.40
N LEU A 191 -17.39 14.95 19.36
CA LEU A 191 -18.34 16.08 19.32
C LEU A 191 -18.65 16.40 17.85
N LEU A 192 -19.69 15.77 17.31
CA LEU A 192 -20.72 16.36 16.44
C LEU A 192 -21.85 15.33 16.27
#